data_AF-A0A7S0TLH1-F1
#
_entry.id   AF-A0A7S0TLH1-F1
#
_cell.length_a   1.000
_cell.length_b   1.000
_cell.length_c   1.000
_cell.angle_alpha   90.00
_cell.angle_beta   90.00
_cell.angle_gamma   90.00
#
_symmetry.space_group_name_H-M   'P 1'
#
loop_
_entity.id
_entity.type
_entity.pdbx_description
1 polymer ?
#
loop_
_entity_poly.entity_id
_entity_poly.type
_entity_poly.pdbx_seq_one_letter_code
_entity_poly.pdbx_strand_id
1 'polypeptide(L)'
;GRAPHRKRLRQQAFWGAGGLLLIVAVLVLLASDPEDETVAVRPRSAAPSALREHLSEEQRQGFWIEKILDEPRVFLLHNLLSTDEVEELIETGEDKGMTTAMITPYGSNELVPSSTRTNTAAWLDFRQTPLVTRLEDKIAAVTGTRPEDAENL
;
A
#
# COMPACT_ATOMS: atom_id res chain seq x y z
N GLY A 1 80.95 26.94 26.96
CA GLY A 1 80.30 27.93 27.86
C GLY A 1 78.80 27.90 27.62
N ARG A 2 78.02 27.94 28.72
CA ARG A 2 76.55 28.15 28.81
C ARG A 2 75.62 27.16 28.10
N ALA A 3 74.97 26.30 28.89
CA ALA A 3 73.59 25.84 28.67
C ALA A 3 72.61 26.89 29.25
N PRO A 4 71.26 26.72 29.27
CA PRO A 4 70.38 25.79 28.55
C PRO A 4 69.13 26.51 27.94
N HIS A 5 68.32 25.84 27.10
CA HIS A 5 66.86 26.03 27.18
C HIS A 5 66.08 24.87 26.57
N ARG A 6 65.47 24.07 27.44
CA ARG A 6 64.32 23.21 27.11
C ARG A 6 63.12 24.09 26.79
N LYS A 7 62.24 23.65 25.87
CA LYS A 7 60.78 23.54 26.06
C LYS A 7 60.09 22.92 24.84
N ARG A 8 59.67 21.66 25.03
CA ARG A 8 58.47 20.97 24.54
C ARG A 8 57.69 21.63 23.37
N LEU A 9 57.71 20.99 22.20
CA LEU A 9 56.63 21.10 21.21
C LEU A 9 55.36 20.50 21.81
N ARG A 10 54.39 21.36 22.15
CA ARG A 10 52.98 20.99 22.27
C ARG A 10 52.37 21.18 20.88
N GLN A 11 52.04 20.09 20.19
CA GLN A 11 51.06 20.14 19.11
C GLN A 11 49.71 20.44 19.76
N GLN A 12 49.24 21.68 19.64
CA GLN A 12 47.86 22.04 19.93
C GLN A 12 47.10 21.97 18.61
N ALA A 13 46.09 21.10 18.60
CA ALA A 13 45.13 20.96 17.53
C ALA A 13 44.40 22.29 17.30
N PHE A 14 44.63 22.89 16.15
CA PHE A 14 43.76 23.90 15.55
C PHE A 14 42.95 23.22 14.44
N TRP A 15 41.88 22.54 14.83
CA TRP A 15 40.77 22.19 13.94
C TRP A 15 39.51 22.86 14.48
N GLY A 16 39.55 24.19 14.58
CA GLY A 16 38.40 25.01 14.91
C GLY A 16 37.76 25.53 13.62
N ALA A 17 36.44 25.39 13.54
CA ALA A 17 35.52 25.97 12.53
C ALA A 17 35.49 25.37 11.12
N GLY A 18 36.59 24.82 10.56
CA GLY A 18 36.57 24.25 9.20
C GLY A 18 35.83 22.91 9.05
N GLY A 19 35.97 22.02 10.05
CA GLY A 19 35.40 20.67 9.99
C GLY A 19 33.90 20.61 10.26
N LEU A 20 33.36 21.52 11.09
CA LEU A 20 31.94 21.52 11.45
C LEU A 20 31.06 21.98 10.28
N LEU A 21 31.53 22.96 9.50
CA LEU A 21 30.86 23.44 8.30
C LEU A 21 30.82 22.38 7.19
N LEU A 22 31.86 21.55 7.09
CA LEU A 22 31.91 20.44 6.14
C LEU A 22 30.96 19.30 6.51
N ILE A 23 30.77 19.03 7.81
CA ILE A 23 29.81 18.01 8.28
C ILE A 23 28.36 18.48 8.08
N VAL A 24 28.05 19.76 8.34
CA VAL A 24 26.69 20.30 8.08
C VAL A 24 26.38 20.34 6.59
N ALA A 25 27.35 20.71 5.74
CA ALA A 25 27.16 20.69 4.29
C ALA A 25 26.96 19.27 3.74
N VAL A 26 27.66 18.26 4.27
CA VAL A 26 27.46 16.85 3.89
C VAL A 26 26.12 16.31 4.41
N LEU A 27 25.66 16.72 5.60
CA LEU A 27 24.33 16.35 6.10
C LEU A 27 23.19 17.01 5.31
N VAL A 28 23.37 18.25 4.82
CA VAL A 28 22.39 18.92 3.95
C VAL A 28 22.43 18.37 2.53
N LEU A 29 23.59 17.95 2.01
CA LEU A 29 23.68 17.26 0.71
C LEU A 29 23.21 15.80 0.75
N LEU A 30 23.28 15.11 1.89
CA LEU A 30 22.70 13.76 2.05
C LEU A 30 21.20 13.79 2.42
N ALA A 31 20.67 14.95 2.83
CA ALA A 31 19.24 15.17 3.05
C ALA A 31 18.54 15.83 1.85
N SER A 32 19.30 16.18 0.80
CA SER A 32 18.75 16.64 -0.47
C SER A 32 18.57 15.39 -1.33
N ASP A 33 17.35 14.88 -1.36
CA ASP A 33 16.89 13.85 -2.29
C ASP A 33 16.31 14.60 -3.49
N PRO A 34 17.05 14.83 -4.59
CA PRO A 34 16.43 15.29 -5.82
C PRO A 34 16.00 14.01 -6.53
N GLU A 35 14.72 13.65 -6.40
CA GLU A 35 13.82 13.33 -7.51
C GLU A 35 12.39 13.54 -7.01
N ASP A 36 11.96 14.80 -7.07
CA ASP A 36 10.58 15.12 -7.40
C ASP A 36 10.34 14.68 -8.86
N GLU A 37 10.38 13.36 -9.09
CA GLU A 37 9.61 12.77 -10.16
C GLU A 37 8.16 13.05 -9.76
N THR A 38 7.68 14.21 -10.22
CA THR A 38 6.27 14.33 -10.57
C THR A 38 5.98 13.12 -11.42
N VAL A 39 5.48 12.06 -10.77
CA VAL A 39 4.86 10.94 -11.44
C VAL A 39 3.75 11.63 -12.19
N ALA A 40 3.99 11.91 -13.46
CA ALA A 40 2.97 12.26 -14.40
C ALA A 40 1.98 11.12 -14.24
N VAL A 41 0.92 11.39 -13.48
CA VAL A 41 -0.22 10.52 -13.36
C VAL A 41 -0.64 10.37 -14.80
N ARG A 42 -0.19 9.26 -15.43
CA ARG A 42 -0.61 8.90 -16.77
C ARG A 42 -2.11 9.07 -16.70
N PRO A 43 -2.73 9.91 -17.55
CA PRO A 43 -4.18 10.03 -17.53
C PRO A 43 -4.68 8.60 -17.60
N ARG A 44 -5.37 8.20 -16.53
CA ARG A 44 -6.03 6.90 -16.38
C ARG A 44 -6.63 6.65 -17.75
N SER A 45 -6.07 5.67 -18.47
CA SER A 45 -6.39 5.43 -19.89
C SER A 45 -7.88 5.71 -20.07
N ALA A 46 -8.25 6.59 -21.00
CA ALA A 46 -9.62 7.07 -21.21
C ALA A 46 -10.62 5.96 -21.61
N ALA A 47 -10.24 4.69 -21.42
CA ALA A 47 -11.01 3.49 -21.63
C ALA A 47 -12.31 3.35 -20.78
N PRO A 48 -12.48 3.88 -19.54
CA PRO A 48 -13.74 3.65 -18.83
C PRO A 48 -14.91 4.46 -19.41
N SER A 49 -14.64 5.51 -20.20
CA SER A 49 -15.70 6.35 -20.78
C SER A 49 -16.25 5.79 -22.09
N ALA A 50 -15.38 5.30 -22.98
CA ALA A 50 -15.80 4.82 -24.30
C ALA A 50 -16.62 3.51 -24.24
N LEU A 51 -16.37 2.66 -23.24
CA LEU A 51 -17.14 1.42 -23.07
C LEU A 51 -18.49 1.66 -22.40
N ARG A 52 -18.55 2.68 -21.51
CA ARG A 52 -19.80 3.13 -20.89
C ARG A 52 -20.84 3.52 -21.94
N GLU A 53 -20.44 4.12 -23.06
CA GLU A 53 -21.36 4.57 -24.13
C GLU A 53 -22.06 3.41 -24.86
N HIS A 54 -21.53 2.19 -24.83
CA HIS A 54 -22.07 1.04 -25.55
C HIS A 54 -23.00 0.14 -24.72
N LEU A 55 -23.19 0.46 -23.43
CA LEU A 55 -24.05 -0.30 -22.54
C LEU A 55 -25.47 0.26 -22.55
N SER A 56 -26.47 -0.61 -22.55
CA SER A 56 -27.86 -0.18 -22.34
C SER A 56 -28.03 0.37 -20.92
N GLU A 57 -29.01 1.25 -20.73
CA GLU A 57 -29.31 1.83 -19.41
C GLU A 57 -29.66 0.74 -18.38
N GLU A 58 -30.25 -0.36 -18.83
CA GLU A 58 -30.59 -1.53 -18.02
C GLU A 58 -29.33 -2.32 -17.60
N GLN A 59 -28.34 -2.44 -18.49
CA GLN A 59 -27.02 -3.01 -18.14
C GLN A 59 -26.25 -2.12 -17.17
N ARG A 60 -26.44 -0.79 -17.25
CA ARG A 60 -25.83 0.16 -16.30
C ARG A 60 -26.44 0.08 -14.91
N GLN A 61 -27.68 -0.38 -14.79
CA GLN A 61 -28.37 -0.55 -13.50
C GLN A 61 -28.23 -1.97 -12.93
N GLY A 62 -27.95 -2.98 -13.76
CA GLY A 62 -27.73 -4.37 -13.35
C GLY A 62 -26.26 -4.73 -13.08
N PHE A 63 -26.05 -5.90 -12.47
CA PHE A 63 -24.73 -6.54 -12.36
C PHE A 63 -24.28 -7.06 -13.74
N TRP A 64 -23.04 -6.77 -14.13
CA TRP A 64 -22.45 -7.29 -15.37
C TRP A 64 -20.93 -7.41 -15.27
N ILE A 65 -20.32 -8.17 -16.19
CA ILE A 65 -18.88 -8.49 -16.19
C ILE A 65 -18.23 -7.98 -17.48
N GLU A 66 -17.15 -7.24 -17.34
CA GLU A 66 -16.32 -6.75 -18.43
C GLU A 66 -14.99 -7.51 -18.48
N LYS A 67 -14.57 -7.98 -19.65
CA LYS A 67 -13.22 -8.50 -19.84
C LYS A 67 -12.26 -7.35 -20.18
N ILE A 68 -11.24 -7.16 -19.35
CA ILE A 68 -10.26 -6.08 -19.48
C ILE A 68 -8.99 -6.54 -20.19
N LEU A 69 -8.47 -7.72 -19.84
CA LEU A 69 -7.26 -8.31 -20.42
C LEU A 69 -7.40 -9.82 -20.55
N ASP A 70 -6.78 -10.39 -21.58
CA ASP A 70 -6.70 -11.84 -21.78
C ASP A 70 -5.47 -12.44 -21.09
N GLU A 71 -4.32 -11.77 -21.11
CA GLU A 71 -3.08 -12.23 -20.49
C GLU A 71 -2.36 -11.06 -19.76
N PRO A 72 -2.39 -11.02 -18.41
CA PRO A 72 -3.15 -11.90 -17.52
C PRO A 72 -4.67 -11.75 -17.72
N ARG A 73 -5.43 -12.80 -17.38
CA ARG A 73 -6.91 -12.75 -17.45
C ARG A 73 -7.43 -11.81 -16.36
N VAL A 74 -7.99 -10.67 -16.78
CA VAL A 74 -8.53 -9.65 -15.86
C VAL A 74 -9.96 -9.30 -16.27
N PHE A 75 -10.86 -9.33 -15.29
CA PHE A 75 -12.27 -8.97 -15.45
C PHE A 75 -12.65 -7.88 -14.45
N LEU A 76 -13.54 -6.98 -14.84
CA LEU A 76 -14.15 -5.98 -13.97
C LEU A 76 -15.61 -6.36 -13.73
N LEU A 77 -15.98 -6.52 -12.46
CA LEU A 77 -17.33 -6.86 -12.02
C LEU A 77 -18.04 -5.56 -11.66
N HIS A 78 -18.96 -5.11 -12.52
CA HIS A 78 -19.68 -3.87 -12.34
C HIS A 78 -20.94 -4.09 -11.50
N ASN A 79 -21.24 -3.11 -10.64
CA ASN A 79 -22.42 -3.14 -9.77
C ASN A 79 -22.54 -4.46 -8.97
N LEU A 80 -21.40 -4.96 -8.47
CA LEU A 80 -21.38 -6.17 -7.65
C LEU A 80 -22.12 -5.98 -6.33
N LEU A 81 -21.91 -4.81 -5.71
CA LEU A 81 -22.50 -4.34 -4.46
C LEU A 81 -23.26 -3.03 -4.71
N SER A 82 -24.40 -2.87 -4.04
CA SER A 82 -25.06 -1.56 -3.92
C SER A 82 -24.37 -0.68 -2.87
N THR A 83 -24.67 0.62 -2.86
CA THR A 83 -24.10 1.57 -1.88
C THR A 83 -24.43 1.16 -0.45
N ASP A 84 -25.66 0.73 -0.18
CA ASP A 84 -26.10 0.33 1.16
C ASP A 84 -25.35 -0.94 1.62
N GLU A 85 -25.11 -1.88 0.71
CA GLU A 85 -24.32 -3.09 1.00
C GLU A 85 -22.83 -2.77 1.24
N VAL A 86 -22.28 -1.75 0.59
CA VAL A 86 -20.92 -1.28 0.89
C VAL A 86 -20.85 -0.72 2.31
N GLU A 87 -21.82 0.11 2.71
CA GLU A 87 -21.86 0.68 4.06
C GLU A 87 -22.00 -0.42 5.13
N GLU A 88 -22.91 -1.38 4.92
CA GLU A 88 -23.09 -2.52 5.84
C GLU A 88 -21.80 -3.33 6.01
N LEU A 89 -21.02 -3.53 4.94
CA LEU A 89 -19.72 -4.23 5.01
C LEU A 89 -18.66 -3.41 5.76
N ILE A 90 -18.65 -2.09 5.60
CA ILE A 90 -17.75 -1.19 6.34
C ILE A 90 -18.07 -1.26 7.83
N GLU A 91 -19.34 -1.06 8.20
CA GLU A 91 -19.80 -1.16 9.60
C GLU A 91 -19.44 -2.52 10.21
N THR A 92 -19.70 -3.61 9.48
CA THR A 92 -19.36 -4.97 9.93
C THR A 92 -17.85 -5.12 10.18
N GLY A 93 -17.01 -4.55 9.33
CA GLY A 93 -15.55 -4.58 9.47
C GLY A 93 -15.06 -3.75 10.66
N GLU A 94 -15.61 -2.55 10.84
CA GLU A 94 -15.30 -1.66 11.97
C GLU A 94 -15.70 -2.29 13.30
N ASP A 95 -16.91 -2.84 13.39
CA ASP A 95 -17.44 -3.52 14.58
C ASP A 95 -16.60 -4.75 14.96
N LYS A 96 -16.06 -5.45 13.97
CA LYS A 96 -15.18 -6.61 14.21
C LYS A 96 -13.81 -6.22 14.78
N GLY A 97 -13.43 -4.96 14.67
CA GLY A 97 -12.14 -4.44 15.12
C GLY A 97 -11.08 -4.55 14.04
N MET A 98 -10.94 -3.47 13.28
CA MET A 98 -9.91 -3.34 12.25
C MET A 98 -8.50 -3.35 12.87
N THR A 99 -7.61 -4.18 12.35
CA THR A 99 -6.22 -4.32 12.84
C THR A 99 -5.21 -3.91 11.78
N THR A 100 -4.07 -3.37 12.21
CA THR A 100 -2.98 -3.03 11.29
C THR A 100 -2.39 -4.29 10.67
N ALA A 101 -2.09 -4.25 9.38
CA ALA A 101 -1.39 -5.31 8.69
C ALA A 101 0.00 -5.58 9.30
N MET A 102 0.16 -6.78 9.86
CA MET A 102 1.43 -7.29 10.37
C MET A 102 2.10 -8.22 9.36
N ILE A 103 3.42 -8.31 9.41
CA ILE A 103 4.26 -9.27 8.64
C ILE A 103 5.27 -9.93 9.57
N THR A 104 5.74 -11.11 9.19
CA THR A 104 6.92 -11.74 9.79
C THR A 104 8.10 -11.54 8.85
N PRO A 105 9.08 -10.68 9.18
CA PRO A 105 10.25 -10.45 8.33
C PRO A 105 11.06 -11.73 8.16
N TYR A 106 11.72 -11.88 7.01
CA TYR A 106 12.55 -13.05 6.73
C TYR A 106 13.66 -13.21 7.78
N GLY A 107 13.74 -14.38 8.40
CA GLY A 107 14.71 -14.69 9.46
C GLY A 107 14.30 -14.20 10.86
N SER A 108 13.12 -13.61 11.02
CA SER A 108 12.52 -13.28 12.32
C SER A 108 11.33 -14.19 12.61
N ASN A 109 11.03 -14.38 13.90
CA ASN A 109 9.79 -15.01 14.37
C ASN A 109 8.81 -13.98 14.96
N GLU A 110 9.14 -12.69 14.90
CA GLU A 110 8.33 -11.61 15.43
C GLU A 110 7.43 -11.01 14.36
N LEU A 111 6.19 -10.71 14.74
CA LEU A 111 5.26 -9.94 13.92
C LEU A 111 5.56 -8.46 14.07
N VAL A 112 5.85 -7.79 12.95
CA VAL A 112 6.07 -6.33 12.91
C VAL A 112 5.08 -5.68 11.95
N PRO A 113 4.73 -4.40 12.13
CA PRO A 113 3.92 -3.67 11.16
C PRO A 113 4.57 -3.68 9.78
N SER A 114 3.77 -3.87 8.73
CA SER A 114 4.29 -3.81 7.37
C SER A 114 4.58 -2.38 6.95
N SER A 115 5.79 -2.12 6.42
CA SER A 115 6.13 -0.83 5.79
C SER A 115 5.52 -0.68 4.40
N THR A 116 5.10 -1.77 3.75
CA THR A 116 4.53 -1.77 2.39
C THR A 116 3.01 -1.90 2.40
N ARG A 117 2.45 -2.69 3.33
CA ARG A 117 1.00 -2.83 3.52
C ARG A 117 0.57 -2.06 4.75
N THR A 118 0.31 -0.77 4.60
CA THR A 118 0.00 0.15 5.70
C THR A 118 -1.49 0.26 6.03
N ASN A 119 -2.34 -0.55 5.39
CA ASN A 119 -3.78 -0.54 5.64
C ASN A 119 -4.13 -1.24 6.96
N THR A 120 -5.32 -0.91 7.47
CA THR A 120 -6.03 -1.71 8.47
C THR A 120 -7.00 -2.66 7.78
N ALA A 121 -7.29 -3.79 8.41
CA ALA A 121 -8.23 -4.78 7.90
C ALA A 121 -8.89 -5.55 9.05
N ALA A 122 -10.10 -6.02 8.81
CA ALA A 122 -10.79 -7.02 9.59
C ALA A 122 -11.09 -8.22 8.69
N TRP A 123 -10.87 -9.42 9.22
CA TRP A 123 -11.24 -10.66 8.54
C TRP A 123 -12.66 -11.02 8.94
N LEU A 124 -13.61 -10.94 8.02
CA LEU A 124 -14.98 -11.42 8.27
C LEU A 124 -14.99 -12.95 8.29
N ASP A 125 -15.81 -13.54 9.17
CA ASP A 125 -15.94 -15.00 9.25
C ASP A 125 -16.75 -15.49 8.05
N PHE A 126 -16.49 -16.74 7.64
CA PHE A 126 -17.27 -17.38 6.57
C PHE A 126 -18.76 -17.34 6.90
N ARG A 127 -19.57 -16.80 5.98
CA ARG A 127 -21.02 -16.63 6.15
C ARG A 127 -21.42 -15.86 7.42
N GLN A 128 -20.60 -14.90 7.87
CA GLN A 128 -20.83 -14.14 9.11
C GLN A 128 -22.19 -13.42 9.13
N THR A 129 -22.58 -12.79 8.02
CA THR A 129 -23.86 -12.09 7.89
C THR A 129 -24.63 -12.57 6.67
N PRO A 130 -25.95 -12.30 6.57
CA PRO A 130 -26.72 -12.60 5.37
C PRO A 130 -26.15 -11.90 4.12
N LEU A 131 -25.64 -10.67 4.24
CA LEU A 131 -24.98 -9.99 3.14
C LEU A 131 -23.69 -10.70 2.73
N VAL A 132 -22.80 -11.00 3.69
CA VAL A 132 -21.54 -11.71 3.43
C VAL A 132 -21.81 -13.06 2.76
N THR A 133 -22.79 -13.82 3.25
CA THR A 133 -23.19 -15.11 2.67
C THR A 133 -23.61 -14.98 1.21
N ARG A 134 -24.48 -14.00 0.89
CA ARG A 134 -24.91 -13.75 -0.51
C ARG A 134 -23.73 -13.35 -1.40
N LEU A 135 -22.81 -12.55 -0.87
CA LEU A 135 -21.65 -12.08 -1.62
C LEU A 135 -20.67 -13.23 -1.91
N GLU A 136 -20.37 -14.06 -0.91
CA GLU A 136 -19.54 -15.27 -1.06
C GLU A 136 -20.11 -16.22 -2.12
N ASP A 137 -21.42 -16.53 -2.05
CA ASP A 137 -22.08 -17.39 -3.04
C ASP A 137 -22.05 -16.76 -4.46
N LYS A 138 -22.23 -15.44 -4.57
CA LYS A 138 -22.17 -14.71 -5.85
C LYS A 138 -20.76 -14.70 -6.43
N ILE A 139 -19.73 -14.49 -5.61
CA ILE A 139 -18.32 -14.52 -6.04
C ILE A 139 -17.97 -15.92 -6.52
N ALA A 140 -18.29 -16.96 -5.74
CA ALA A 140 -18.06 -18.36 -6.09
C ALA A 140 -18.68 -18.74 -7.44
N ALA A 141 -19.92 -18.30 -7.70
CA ALA A 141 -20.59 -18.54 -8.97
C ALA A 141 -19.86 -17.88 -10.17
N VAL A 142 -19.25 -16.71 -9.98
CA VAL A 142 -18.56 -15.96 -11.03
C VAL A 142 -17.13 -16.46 -11.26
N THR A 143 -16.43 -16.83 -10.20
CA THR A 143 -15.04 -17.30 -10.27
C THR A 143 -14.93 -18.79 -10.60
N GLY A 144 -16.02 -19.55 -10.42
CA GLY A 144 -16.00 -21.01 -10.52
C GLY A 144 -15.22 -21.67 -9.37
N THR A 145 -15.04 -20.94 -8.26
CA THR A 145 -14.42 -21.45 -7.03
C THR A 145 -15.50 -21.86 -6.04
N ARG A 146 -15.14 -22.65 -5.02
CA ARG A 146 -16.03 -22.83 -3.87
C ARG A 146 -15.79 -21.70 -2.87
N PRO A 147 -16.82 -21.23 -2.15
CA PRO A 147 -16.64 -20.19 -1.13
C PRO A 147 -15.56 -20.54 -0.10
N GLU A 148 -15.48 -21.82 0.30
CA GLU A 148 -14.48 -22.32 1.25
C GLU A 148 -13.04 -22.37 0.70
N ASP A 149 -12.83 -22.23 -0.61
CA ASP A 149 -11.51 -22.27 -1.22
C ASP A 149 -10.82 -20.89 -1.24
N ALA A 150 -11.52 -19.82 -0.82
CA ALA A 150 -11.07 -18.44 -1.00
C ALA A 150 -9.74 -18.09 -0.32
N GLU A 151 -9.39 -18.74 0.79
CA GLU A 151 -8.10 -18.53 1.47
C GLU A 151 -6.93 -19.36 0.89
N ASN A 152 -7.20 -20.30 -0.02
CA ASN A 152 -6.20 -21.18 -0.63
C ASN A 152 -5.89 -20.81 -2.10
N LEU A 153 -6.31 -19.63 -2.55
CA LEU A 153 -6.05 -19.11 -3.91
C LEU A 153 -4.67 -18.48 -4.06
#